data_AF-A0A3D9H8L2-F1
#
_entry.id   AF-A0A3D9H8L2-F1
#
_cell.length_a   1.000
_cell.length_b   1.000
_cell.length_c   1.000
_cell.angle_alpha   90.00
_cell.angle_beta   90.00
_cell.angle_gamma   90.00
#
_symmetry.space_group_name_H-M   'P 1'
#
loop_
_entity.id
_entity.type
_entity.pdbx_description
1 polymer ?
#
loop_
_entity_poly.entity_id
_entity_poly.type
_entity_poly.pdbx_seq_one_letter_code
_entity_poly.pdbx_strand_id
1 'polypeptide(L)'
;MDDIFQEIWNADMAGNGVPALRPDEQKDEATGYVVVDERSTTVGTNHKVLAEVHIPEAKRPTYRLCQAVLDNYALERAATEVIRPEERQEEIDFVQAILPTPPIQRAKTYIEQSQNLSISDETLARMIHETWFKFGNAGNQRDATGFEHVFVGEQSSRPSKVGGYHYWHKYHLDDAGRRFDGVTGVDRIEYRGTQYGGAEQPGQGILVPEVVTLSLIWNAPAGDGGQGRTLEKPIGGFFVGLSPEGLMALGLVRARTQSGKIANINGSRYQLDLHRLDGEPNAIRTFFPRFIRSDTVIIDDLSHGNGEQDNNRSADNPDFKILAGMINPTNPEGGREFLQIANIGAQSNTLAGWRIVAPNGMRFELADIQLSAGDIYKFTLPTGQGVLRNRGGEILLQTPDGDIAQVASYTRDQSAAEGRPILFP
;
A
#
# COMPACT_ATOMS: atom_id res chain seq x y z
N MET A 1 0.15 17.59 -13.02
CA MET A 1 1.08 16.89 -12.11
C MET A 1 0.20 15.86 -11.41
N ASP A 2 -0.03 14.73 -12.09
CA ASP A 2 -1.40 14.16 -12.09
C ASP A 2 -1.65 13.05 -11.06
N ASP A 3 -0.61 12.53 -10.37
CA ASP A 3 -0.81 11.78 -9.12
C ASP A 3 0.43 11.82 -8.21
N ILE A 4 0.61 12.92 -7.48
CA ILE A 4 1.72 13.09 -6.53
C ILE A 4 1.82 11.97 -5.49
N PHE A 5 0.70 11.37 -5.10
CA PHE A 5 0.71 10.33 -4.08
C PHE A 5 1.28 9.02 -4.63
N GLN A 6 0.99 8.65 -5.88
CA GLN A 6 1.69 7.55 -6.57
C GLN A 6 3.18 7.85 -6.75
N GLU A 7 3.54 9.09 -7.07
CA GLU A 7 4.96 9.47 -7.24
C GLU A 7 5.75 9.34 -5.93
N ILE A 8 5.17 9.76 -4.81
CA ILE A 8 5.76 9.57 -3.47
C ILE A 8 5.86 8.09 -3.14
N TRP A 9 4.81 7.31 -3.42
CA TRP A 9 4.83 5.85 -3.23
C TRP A 9 5.98 5.19 -3.99
N ASN A 10 6.12 5.50 -5.28
CA ASN A 10 7.18 4.94 -6.12
C ASN A 10 8.57 5.33 -5.64
N ALA A 11 8.74 6.60 -5.24
CA ALA A 11 9.99 7.09 -4.68
C ALA A 11 10.34 6.38 -3.37
N ASP A 12 9.34 6.11 -2.53
CA ASP A 12 9.51 5.38 -1.29
C ASP A 12 9.90 3.91 -1.52
N MET A 13 9.22 3.21 -2.42
CA MET A 13 9.50 1.81 -2.76
C MET A 13 10.90 1.62 -3.37
N ALA A 14 11.37 2.61 -4.12
CA ALA A 14 12.76 2.65 -4.62
C ALA A 14 13.79 2.96 -3.52
N GLY A 15 13.35 3.54 -2.41
CA GLY A 15 14.14 3.83 -1.22
C GLY A 15 13.91 2.80 -0.12
N ASN A 16 13.45 3.27 1.05
CA ASN A 16 13.34 2.45 2.25
C ASN A 16 12.00 1.73 2.39
N GLY A 17 11.00 2.05 1.57
CA GLY A 17 9.75 1.31 1.51
C GLY A 17 9.96 -0.13 1.07
N VAL A 18 9.07 -1.02 1.49
CA VAL A 18 9.09 -2.45 1.15
C VAL A 18 7.76 -2.84 0.51
N PRO A 19 7.75 -3.61 -0.59
CA PRO A 19 6.51 -4.06 -1.21
C PRO A 19 5.59 -4.83 -0.25
N ALA A 20 4.30 -4.55 -0.32
CA ALA A 20 3.28 -5.39 0.32
C ALA A 20 2.86 -6.48 -0.67
N LEU A 21 2.78 -7.72 -0.20
CA LEU A 21 2.57 -8.92 -1.00
C LEU A 21 1.41 -9.73 -0.43
N ARG A 22 0.66 -10.42 -1.29
CA ARG A 22 -0.21 -11.52 -0.86
C ARG A 22 0.63 -12.77 -0.53
N PRO A 23 0.12 -13.69 0.31
CA PRO A 23 0.81 -14.92 0.70
C PRO A 23 1.39 -15.75 -0.45
N ASP A 24 0.78 -15.69 -1.62
CA ASP A 24 1.12 -16.42 -2.84
C ASP A 24 2.13 -15.70 -3.75
N GLU A 25 2.44 -14.44 -3.47
CA GLU A 25 3.35 -13.65 -4.31
C GLU A 25 4.82 -13.92 -4.01
N GLN A 26 5.67 -13.80 -5.04
CA GLN A 26 7.10 -14.07 -4.93
C GLN A 26 7.77 -13.05 -4.01
N LYS A 27 8.49 -13.58 -3.01
CA LYS A 27 9.29 -12.79 -2.07
C LYS A 27 10.67 -12.49 -2.66
N ASP A 28 11.12 -11.25 -2.50
CA ASP A 28 12.48 -10.83 -2.81
C ASP A 28 13.14 -10.23 -1.56
N GLU A 29 14.07 -10.98 -0.98
CA GLU A 29 14.84 -10.59 0.21
C GLU A 29 15.69 -9.34 -0.04
N ALA A 30 16.11 -9.06 -1.28
CA ALA A 30 16.93 -7.89 -1.58
C ALA A 30 16.10 -6.59 -1.49
N THR A 31 14.86 -6.63 -1.94
CA THR A 31 13.95 -5.47 -1.87
C THR A 31 13.22 -5.36 -0.54
N GLY A 32 13.11 -6.44 0.21
CA GLY A 32 12.19 -6.52 1.35
C GLY A 32 10.78 -6.85 0.92
N TYR A 33 9.96 -7.21 1.91
CA TYR A 33 8.54 -7.48 1.70
C TYR A 33 7.75 -7.44 3.01
N VAL A 34 6.44 -7.26 2.88
CA VAL A 34 5.45 -7.51 3.93
C VAL A 34 4.36 -8.40 3.35
N VAL A 35 4.21 -9.62 3.86
CA VAL A 35 3.11 -10.51 3.47
C VAL A 35 1.86 -10.14 4.25
N VAL A 36 0.77 -9.84 3.55
CA VAL A 36 -0.51 -9.43 4.11
C VAL A 36 -1.55 -10.52 3.90
N ASP A 37 -2.05 -11.10 5.00
CA ASP A 37 -3.09 -12.13 4.97
C ASP A 37 -4.37 -11.66 5.68
N GLU A 38 -5.21 -10.97 4.92
CA GLU A 38 -6.58 -10.59 5.33
C GLU A 38 -7.63 -11.65 4.94
N ARG A 39 -7.24 -12.74 4.26
CA ARG A 39 -8.16 -13.77 3.75
C ARG A 39 -8.52 -14.83 4.80
N SER A 40 -7.75 -14.90 5.88
CA SER A 40 -8.06 -15.79 7.01
C SER A 40 -9.43 -15.45 7.61
N THR A 41 -10.33 -16.43 7.65
CA THR A 41 -11.61 -16.33 8.35
C THR A 41 -11.47 -16.54 9.86
N THR A 42 -10.27 -16.87 10.34
CA THR A 42 -9.97 -17.09 11.75
C THR A 42 -9.32 -15.84 12.34
N VAL A 43 -9.99 -15.23 13.32
CA VAL A 43 -9.53 -14.03 14.05
C VAL A 43 -9.06 -14.39 15.46
N GLY A 44 -8.36 -13.48 16.14
CA GLY A 44 -7.88 -13.67 17.51
C GLY A 44 -6.38 -13.43 17.67
N THR A 45 -5.83 -13.79 18.83
CA THR A 45 -4.44 -13.48 19.23
C THR A 45 -3.38 -14.18 18.39
N ASN A 46 -3.74 -15.28 17.73
CA ASN A 46 -2.78 -16.06 16.96
C ASN A 46 -2.74 -15.66 15.48
N HIS A 47 -3.71 -14.87 15.01
CA HIS A 47 -3.75 -14.44 13.61
C HIS A 47 -2.87 -13.21 13.42
N LYS A 48 -1.90 -13.30 12.51
CA LYS A 48 -1.01 -12.21 12.13
C LYS A 48 -1.41 -11.74 10.74
N VAL A 49 -2.11 -10.61 10.66
CA VAL A 49 -2.49 -10.02 9.37
C VAL A 49 -1.25 -9.63 8.57
N LEU A 50 -0.18 -9.21 9.24
CA LEU A 50 1.15 -9.07 8.65
C LEU A 50 1.92 -10.37 8.92
N ALA A 51 1.64 -11.39 8.12
CA ALA A 51 2.08 -12.77 8.36
C ALA A 51 3.61 -12.90 8.38
N GLU A 52 4.28 -12.18 7.47
CA GLU A 52 5.74 -12.14 7.39
C GLU A 52 6.23 -10.74 7.04
N VAL A 53 7.31 -10.31 7.69
CA VAL A 53 7.94 -9.01 7.44
C VAL A 53 9.43 -9.20 7.29
N HIS A 54 9.96 -8.77 6.15
CA HIS A 54 11.39 -8.66 5.89
C HIS A 54 11.74 -7.23 5.47
N ILE A 55 12.49 -6.53 6.33
CA ILE A 55 13.11 -5.26 5.99
C ILE A 55 14.62 -5.50 5.86
N PRO A 56 15.22 -5.33 4.67
CA PRO A 56 16.66 -5.52 4.45
C PRO A 56 17.49 -4.52 5.25
N GLU A 57 18.67 -4.93 5.71
CA GLU A 57 19.54 -4.10 6.57
C GLU A 57 19.84 -2.70 5.99
N ALA A 58 19.99 -2.61 4.67
CA ALA A 58 20.20 -1.34 3.98
C ALA A 58 19.03 -0.34 4.12
N LYS A 59 17.79 -0.83 4.30
CA LYS A 59 16.57 -0.01 4.42
C LYS A 59 16.22 0.34 5.87
N ARG A 60 16.82 -0.35 6.84
CA ARG A 60 16.54 -0.22 8.29
C ARG A 60 16.92 1.10 8.98
N PRO A 61 17.87 1.93 8.50
CA PRO A 61 18.33 3.10 9.27
C PRO A 61 17.21 4.06 9.72
N THR A 62 16.29 4.47 8.84
CA THR A 62 15.20 5.40 9.21
C THR A 62 14.11 4.73 10.05
N TYR A 63 13.88 3.42 9.88
CA TYR A 63 13.01 2.64 10.77
C TYR A 63 13.54 2.60 12.21
N ARG A 64 14.85 2.46 12.40
CA ARG A 64 15.46 2.47 13.75
C ARG A 64 15.32 3.82 14.43
N LEU A 65 15.60 4.91 13.71
CA LEU A 65 15.44 6.26 14.23
C LEU A 65 13.97 6.55 14.56
N CYS A 66 13.05 6.17 13.68
CA CYS A 66 11.61 6.28 13.95
C CYS A 66 11.20 5.46 15.19
N GLN A 67 11.76 4.26 15.38
CA GLN A 67 11.49 3.45 16.55
C GLN A 67 12.01 4.10 17.85
N ALA A 68 13.19 4.70 17.86
CA ALA A 68 13.66 5.46 19.02
C ALA A 68 12.66 6.58 19.39
N VAL A 69 12.20 7.34 18.38
CA VAL A 69 11.17 8.36 18.58
C VAL A 69 9.86 7.74 19.09
N LEU A 70 9.42 6.59 18.58
CA LEU A 70 8.22 5.88 19.06
C LEU A 70 8.34 5.44 20.53
N ASP A 71 9.51 4.97 20.95
CA ASP A 71 9.77 4.45 22.30
C ASP A 71 9.71 5.55 23.37
N ASN A 72 9.81 6.82 23.00
CA ASN A 72 9.65 7.97 23.89
C ASN A 72 8.19 8.21 24.33
N TYR A 73 7.21 7.62 23.63
CA TYR A 73 5.79 7.89 23.92
C TYR A 73 5.20 6.80 24.81
N ALA A 74 4.76 7.20 26.00
CA ALA A 74 3.90 6.40 26.87
C ALA A 74 2.42 6.75 26.68
N LEU A 75 1.53 5.77 26.82
CA LEU A 75 0.07 5.99 26.80
C LEU A 75 -0.42 6.95 27.89
N GLU A 76 0.27 6.95 29.03
CA GLU A 76 -0.01 7.83 30.16
C GLU A 76 0.92 9.04 30.08
N ARG A 77 0.67 9.94 29.14
CA ARG A 77 1.29 11.27 29.21
C ARG A 77 0.79 11.96 30.48
N ALA A 78 1.68 12.12 31.46
CA ALA A 78 1.43 13.02 32.57
C ALA A 78 1.13 14.40 32.00
N ALA A 79 0.25 15.17 32.66
CA ALA A 79 -0.16 16.52 32.22
C ALA A 79 0.98 17.56 32.17
N THR A 80 2.24 17.13 32.30
CA THR A 80 3.46 17.94 32.36
C THR A 80 4.67 17.08 32.00
N GLU A 81 4.59 16.31 30.91
CA GLU A 81 5.75 15.53 30.45
C GLU A 81 6.89 16.48 30.06
N VAL A 82 8.00 16.40 30.79
CA VAL A 82 9.21 17.15 30.49
C VAL A 82 9.95 16.39 29.40
N ILE A 83 9.88 16.89 28.16
CA ILE A 83 10.65 16.34 27.03
C ILE A 83 12.13 16.37 27.40
N ARG A 84 12.75 15.20 27.48
CA ARG A 84 14.16 15.06 27.84
C ARG A 84 15.04 15.53 26.67
N PRO A 85 16.26 16.03 26.94
CA PRO A 85 17.19 16.40 25.88
C PRO A 85 17.46 15.28 24.87
N GLU A 86 17.48 14.03 25.33
CA GLU A 86 17.69 12.83 24.52
C GLU A 86 16.51 12.59 23.57
N GLU A 87 15.27 12.65 24.07
CA GLU A 87 14.04 12.48 23.28
C GLU A 87 13.96 13.54 22.16
N ARG A 88 14.37 14.78 22.47
CA ARG A 88 14.48 15.86 21.47
C ARG A 88 15.57 15.57 20.43
N GLN A 89 16.70 15.02 20.85
CA GLN A 89 17.79 14.70 19.92
C GLN A 89 17.39 13.57 18.97
N GLU A 90 16.68 12.56 19.45
CA GLU A 90 16.17 11.46 18.62
C GLU A 90 15.18 11.96 17.55
N GLU A 91 14.30 12.91 17.90
CA GLU A 91 13.42 13.55 16.92
C GLU A 91 14.23 14.34 15.86
N ILE A 92 15.24 15.11 16.28
CA ILE A 92 16.12 15.85 15.38
C ILE A 92 16.86 14.89 14.45
N ASP A 93 17.46 13.82 14.98
CA ASP A 93 18.23 12.84 14.22
C ASP A 93 17.33 12.12 13.20
N PHE A 94 16.11 11.76 13.60
CA PHE A 94 15.13 11.17 12.70
C PHE A 94 14.74 12.15 11.58
N VAL A 95 14.38 13.39 11.90
CA VAL A 95 14.00 14.39 10.88
C VAL A 95 15.16 14.63 9.92
N GLN A 96 16.39 14.82 10.41
CA GLN A 96 17.56 15.03 9.56
C GLN A 96 17.83 13.84 8.64
N ALA A 97 17.68 12.61 9.14
CA ALA A 97 17.90 11.41 8.35
C ALA A 97 16.89 11.24 7.20
N ILE A 98 15.64 11.69 7.38
CA ILE A 98 14.62 11.57 6.34
C ILE A 98 14.66 12.69 5.30
N LEU A 99 15.24 13.87 5.61
CA LEU A 99 15.32 14.99 4.68
C LEU A 99 15.82 14.61 3.28
N PRO A 100 16.97 13.92 3.10
CA PRO A 100 17.51 13.63 1.78
C PRO A 100 16.81 12.47 1.06
N THR A 101 15.84 11.81 1.71
CA THR A 101 15.22 10.60 1.15
C THR A 101 14.36 10.93 -0.09
N PRO A 102 14.29 10.02 -1.08
CA PRO A 102 13.49 10.23 -2.29
C PRO A 102 12.02 10.64 -2.07
N PRO A 103 11.23 10.03 -1.16
CA PRO A 103 9.83 10.44 -0.96
C PRO A 103 9.72 11.86 -0.38
N ILE A 104 10.60 12.26 0.53
CA ILE A 104 10.60 13.60 1.12
C ILE A 104 11.03 14.64 0.08
N GLN A 105 12.04 14.35 -0.74
CA GLN A 105 12.45 15.24 -1.82
C GLN A 105 11.36 15.36 -2.89
N ARG A 106 10.64 14.27 -3.20
CA ARG A 106 9.48 14.34 -4.11
C ARG A 106 8.38 15.24 -3.54
N ALA A 107 8.06 15.10 -2.26
CA ALA A 107 7.11 15.99 -1.58
C ALA A 107 7.57 17.46 -1.61
N LYS A 108 8.85 17.73 -1.32
CA LYS A 108 9.46 19.06 -1.39
C LYS A 108 9.27 19.69 -2.78
N THR A 109 9.68 18.99 -3.83
CA THR A 109 9.55 19.48 -5.22
C THR A 109 8.11 19.81 -5.58
N TYR A 110 7.16 18.96 -5.18
CA TYR A 110 5.74 19.23 -5.42
C TYR A 110 5.23 20.47 -4.67
N ILE A 111 5.64 20.67 -3.42
CA ILE A 111 5.27 21.85 -2.64
C ILE A 111 5.87 23.12 -3.27
N GLU A 112 7.15 23.09 -3.65
CA GLU A 112 7.83 24.19 -4.34
C GLU A 112 7.09 24.59 -5.62
N GLN A 113 6.70 23.62 -6.44
CA GLN A 113 6.01 23.87 -7.71
C GLN A 113 4.56 24.32 -7.49
N SER A 114 3.82 23.68 -6.59
CA SER A 114 2.41 23.99 -6.35
C SER A 114 2.19 25.34 -5.67
N GLN A 115 3.19 25.84 -4.95
CA GLN A 115 3.13 27.12 -4.24
C GLN A 115 4.05 28.19 -4.83
N ASN A 116 4.78 27.87 -5.90
CA ASN A 116 5.76 28.75 -6.55
C ASN A 116 6.76 29.37 -5.56
N LEU A 117 7.43 28.51 -4.78
CA LEU A 117 8.40 28.90 -3.78
C LEU A 117 9.64 27.99 -3.81
N SER A 118 10.69 28.38 -3.10
CA SER A 118 11.90 27.56 -2.91
C SER A 118 12.05 27.20 -1.43
N ILE A 119 12.35 25.93 -1.16
CA ILE A 119 12.46 25.38 0.19
C ILE A 119 13.93 25.00 0.43
N SER A 120 14.58 25.66 1.39
CA SER A 120 15.86 25.17 1.91
C SER A 120 15.65 23.93 2.77
N ASP A 121 16.68 23.12 2.99
CA ASP A 121 16.56 21.92 3.84
C ASP A 121 16.19 22.27 5.28
N GLU A 122 16.66 23.41 5.81
CA GLU A 122 16.23 23.96 7.10
C GLU A 122 14.73 24.30 7.11
N THR A 123 14.21 24.86 6.01
CA THR A 123 12.78 25.15 5.88
C THR A 123 11.98 23.86 5.77
N LEU A 124 12.46 22.87 5.02
CA LEU A 124 11.82 21.56 4.92
C LEU A 124 11.75 20.86 6.29
N ALA A 125 12.84 20.89 7.06
CA ALA A 125 12.89 20.34 8.41
C ALA A 125 11.85 21.01 9.33
N ARG A 126 11.76 22.35 9.31
CA ARG A 126 10.73 23.08 10.05
C ARG A 126 9.32 22.76 9.59
N MET A 127 9.10 22.56 8.29
CA MET A 127 7.79 22.18 7.75
C MET A 127 7.40 20.77 8.22
N ILE A 128 8.32 19.81 8.19
CA ILE A 128 8.10 18.46 8.72
C ILE A 128 7.78 18.53 10.21
N HIS A 129 8.58 19.27 10.99
CA HIS A 129 8.38 19.44 12.42
C HIS A 129 7.02 20.09 12.73
N GLU A 130 6.66 21.19 12.07
CA GLU A 130 5.36 21.84 12.27
C GLU A 130 4.20 20.91 11.87
N THR A 131 4.37 20.08 10.84
CA THR A 131 3.31 19.18 10.37
C THR A 131 3.10 17.98 11.29
N TRP A 132 4.18 17.37 11.78
CA TRP A 132 4.11 16.09 12.48
C TRP A 132 4.33 16.19 13.99
N PHE A 133 5.23 17.06 14.44
CA PHE A 133 5.70 17.11 15.83
C PHE A 133 5.19 18.33 16.61
N LYS A 134 4.45 19.24 15.97
CA LYS A 134 3.86 20.40 16.66
C LYS A 134 2.85 19.93 17.71
N PHE A 135 3.06 20.40 18.94
CA PHE A 135 2.08 20.30 20.01
C PHE A 135 0.90 21.23 19.76
N GLY A 136 -0.31 20.73 19.98
CA GLY A 136 -1.52 21.54 19.94
C GLY A 136 -2.72 20.81 20.54
N ASN A 137 -3.89 21.43 20.37
CA ASN A 137 -5.14 20.91 20.89
C ASN A 137 -5.95 20.22 19.78
N ALA A 138 -6.75 19.23 20.17
CA ALA A 138 -7.79 18.65 19.32
C ALA A 138 -9.05 18.38 20.16
N GLY A 139 -9.96 19.35 20.15
CA GLY A 139 -11.11 19.36 21.05
C GLY A 139 -10.65 19.37 22.52
N ASN A 140 -10.95 18.29 23.25
CA ASN A 140 -10.61 18.18 24.67
C ASN A 140 -9.22 17.58 24.93
N GLN A 141 -8.55 17.05 23.90
CA GLN A 141 -7.18 16.54 24.04
C GLN A 141 -6.20 17.70 23.90
N ARG A 142 -5.34 17.86 24.90
CA ARG A 142 -4.28 18.88 24.94
C ARG A 142 -2.94 18.24 24.68
N ASP A 143 -1.99 19.05 24.21
CA ASP A 143 -0.59 18.66 24.00
C ASP A 143 -0.43 17.41 23.12
N ALA A 144 -1.29 17.28 22.10
CA ALA A 144 -1.25 16.21 21.12
C ALA A 144 -0.36 16.61 19.94
N THR A 145 0.31 15.62 19.34
CA THR A 145 1.06 15.78 18.10
C THR A 145 0.52 14.85 17.02
N GLY A 146 0.73 15.19 15.75
CA GLY A 146 0.35 14.32 14.64
C GLY A 146 1.13 13.01 14.61
N PHE A 147 2.41 13.05 14.96
CA PHE A 147 3.28 11.88 15.04
C PHE A 147 2.76 10.88 16.08
N GLU A 148 2.52 11.33 17.31
CA GLU A 148 1.96 10.47 18.35
C GLU A 148 0.65 9.81 17.92
N HIS A 149 -0.27 10.59 17.36
CA HIS A 149 -1.56 10.03 17.00
C HIS A 149 -1.47 9.04 15.83
N VAL A 150 -0.75 9.39 14.77
CA VAL A 150 -0.69 8.57 13.55
C VAL A 150 0.24 7.37 13.72
N PHE A 151 1.43 7.58 14.28
CA PHE A 151 2.48 6.56 14.38
C PHE A 151 2.39 5.74 15.65
N VAL A 152 2.26 6.36 16.83
CA VAL A 152 2.29 5.65 18.13
C VAL A 152 0.94 4.99 18.42
N GLY A 153 -0.13 5.75 18.20
CA GLY A 153 -1.50 5.41 18.58
C GLY A 153 -1.81 5.86 20.00
N GLU A 154 -2.56 6.95 20.13
CA GLU A 154 -3.02 7.44 21.43
C GLU A 154 -4.37 6.81 21.83
N GLN A 155 -4.67 6.85 23.13
CA GLN A 155 -6.01 6.63 23.64
C GLN A 155 -6.94 7.77 23.20
N SER A 156 -8.14 7.40 22.75
CA SER A 156 -9.21 8.35 22.48
C SER A 156 -9.71 9.00 23.78
N SER A 157 -10.53 10.05 23.66
CA SER A 157 -11.30 10.59 24.80
C SER A 157 -12.23 9.56 25.46
N ARG A 158 -12.50 8.42 24.80
CA ARG A 158 -13.17 7.26 25.39
C ARG A 158 -12.14 6.30 26.01
N PRO A 159 -12.27 5.97 27.31
CA PRO A 159 -11.25 5.20 28.04
C PRO A 159 -10.88 3.82 27.46
N SER A 160 -11.79 3.17 26.74
CA SER A 160 -11.53 1.84 26.17
C SER A 160 -11.19 1.86 24.69
N LYS A 161 -10.92 3.03 24.09
CA LYS A 161 -10.79 3.16 22.63
C LYS A 161 -9.44 3.73 22.21
N VAL A 162 -8.84 3.16 21.16
CA VAL A 162 -7.71 3.78 20.45
C VAL A 162 -8.22 4.88 19.51
N GLY A 163 -7.66 6.08 19.64
CA GLY A 163 -8.01 7.21 18.78
C GLY A 163 -7.26 7.17 17.44
N GLY A 164 -5.96 6.89 17.51
CA GLY A 164 -5.04 6.92 16.36
C GLY A 164 -4.59 5.52 15.92
N TYR A 165 -3.29 5.33 15.65
CA TYR A 165 -2.67 4.04 15.31
C TYR A 165 -2.88 3.65 13.83
N HIS A 166 -2.05 4.20 12.96
CA HIS A 166 -2.17 4.14 11.50
C HIS A 166 -0.84 3.87 10.78
N TYR A 167 0.15 3.31 11.48
CA TYR A 167 1.44 2.96 10.89
C TYR A 167 1.71 1.46 10.99
N TRP A 168 1.91 0.81 9.83
CA TRP A 168 2.03 -0.65 9.74
C TRP A 168 3.24 -1.21 10.48
N HIS A 169 4.37 -0.50 10.51
CA HIS A 169 5.56 -1.01 11.19
C HIS A 169 5.36 -0.99 12.70
N LYS A 170 4.70 0.05 13.25
CA LYS A 170 4.29 0.04 14.66
C LYS A 170 3.30 -1.08 14.95
N TYR A 171 2.35 -1.33 14.05
CA TYR A 171 1.46 -2.50 14.13
C TYR A 171 2.29 -3.80 14.21
N HIS A 172 3.24 -3.99 13.29
CA HIS A 172 4.11 -5.17 13.27
C HIS A 172 4.91 -5.35 14.57
N LEU A 173 5.50 -4.28 15.10
CA LEU A 173 6.30 -4.34 16.34
C LEU A 173 5.45 -4.80 17.53
N ASP A 174 4.22 -4.28 17.66
CA ASP A 174 3.32 -4.66 18.75
C ASP A 174 2.69 -6.06 18.53
N ASP A 175 2.38 -6.45 17.29
CA ASP A 175 1.78 -7.74 16.93
C ASP A 175 2.79 -8.90 16.99
N ALA A 176 4.03 -8.68 16.55
CA ALA A 176 5.09 -9.69 16.65
C ALA A 176 5.73 -9.72 18.05
N GLY A 177 5.43 -8.73 18.89
CA GLY A 177 6.15 -8.46 20.13
C GLY A 177 7.63 -8.12 19.91
N ARG A 178 8.08 -7.86 18.68
CA ARG A 178 9.52 -7.75 18.38
C ARG A 178 10.03 -6.36 18.67
N ARG A 179 11.20 -6.29 19.32
CA ARG A 179 12.07 -5.10 19.28
C ARG A 179 13.11 -5.26 18.18
N PHE A 180 13.64 -4.14 17.70
CA PHE A 180 14.62 -4.11 16.61
C PHE A 180 15.94 -4.81 16.97
N ASP A 181 16.28 -4.83 18.27
CA ASP A 181 17.45 -5.48 18.85
C ASP A 181 17.38 -7.02 18.86
N GLY A 182 16.27 -7.60 18.35
CA GLY A 182 16.06 -9.03 18.29
C GLY A 182 15.48 -9.65 19.56
N VAL A 183 15.13 -8.83 20.57
CA VAL A 183 14.44 -9.33 21.77
C VAL A 183 12.98 -9.63 21.42
N THR A 184 12.58 -10.88 21.65
CA THR A 184 11.16 -11.30 21.60
C THR A 184 10.44 -10.72 22.82
N GLY A 185 9.50 -9.82 22.57
CA GLY A 185 8.55 -9.30 23.53
C GLY A 185 7.20 -10.01 23.42
N VAL A 186 6.19 -9.37 24.00
CA VAL A 186 4.83 -9.91 24.11
C VAL A 186 4.01 -9.42 22.92
N ASP A 187 3.27 -10.33 22.30
CA ASP A 187 2.23 -9.99 21.35
C ASP A 187 1.12 -9.17 22.03
N ARG A 188 0.88 -7.96 21.52
CA ARG A 188 -0.06 -7.00 22.08
C ARG A 188 -1.27 -6.78 21.21
N ILE A 189 -1.38 -7.43 20.06
CA ILE A 189 -2.46 -7.18 19.12
C ILE A 189 -3.33 -8.41 18.99
N GLU A 190 -4.65 -8.20 19.14
CA GLU A 190 -5.65 -9.17 18.74
C GLU A 190 -6.34 -8.64 17.49
N TYR A 191 -6.13 -9.30 16.36
CA TYR A 191 -6.85 -9.01 15.13
C TYR A 191 -8.31 -9.47 15.26
N ARG A 192 -9.28 -8.58 14.97
CA ARG A 192 -10.72 -8.84 15.12
C ARG A 192 -11.48 -8.85 13.78
N GLY A 193 -10.76 -8.85 12.66
CA GLY A 193 -11.33 -8.97 11.31
C GLY A 193 -11.22 -7.70 10.48
N THR A 194 -11.41 -7.85 9.17
CA THR A 194 -11.40 -6.76 8.20
C THR A 194 -12.64 -5.87 8.34
N GLN A 195 -12.51 -4.58 8.01
CA GLN A 195 -13.54 -3.54 8.17
C GLN A 195 -13.72 -2.67 6.92
N TYR A 196 -13.81 -3.29 5.74
CA TYR A 196 -13.99 -2.59 4.45
C TYR A 196 -15.43 -2.17 4.14
N GLY A 197 -16.40 -2.40 5.04
CA GLY A 197 -17.84 -2.19 4.76
C GLY A 197 -18.23 -0.75 4.34
N GLY A 198 -17.34 0.23 4.53
CA GLY A 198 -17.55 1.62 4.06
C GLY A 198 -17.02 1.92 2.66
N ALA A 199 -16.39 0.96 1.97
CA ALA A 199 -15.86 1.09 0.61
C ALA A 199 -16.96 0.89 -0.45
N GLU A 200 -16.73 1.39 -1.67
CA GLU A 200 -17.62 1.15 -2.82
C GLU A 200 -17.55 -0.33 -3.26
N GLN A 201 -16.37 -0.95 -3.17
CA GLN A 201 -16.15 -2.37 -3.48
C GLN A 201 -15.43 -3.10 -2.33
N PRO A 202 -16.11 -3.38 -1.20
CA PRO A 202 -15.49 -3.89 0.02
C PRO A 202 -14.70 -5.20 -0.16
N GLY A 203 -15.21 -6.13 -0.98
CA GLY A 203 -14.59 -7.44 -1.21
C GLY A 203 -13.21 -7.35 -1.87
N GLN A 204 -12.94 -6.29 -2.63
CA GLN A 204 -11.63 -6.09 -3.25
C GLN A 204 -10.58 -5.58 -2.28
N GLY A 205 -10.98 -4.93 -1.18
CA GLY A 205 -10.03 -4.40 -0.20
C GLY A 205 -9.13 -5.49 0.38
N ILE A 206 -9.72 -6.67 0.66
CA ILE A 206 -9.02 -7.87 1.17
C ILE A 206 -7.92 -8.37 0.22
N LEU A 207 -8.03 -8.00 -1.05
CA LEU A 207 -7.17 -8.49 -2.13
C LEU A 207 -6.07 -7.48 -2.50
N VAL A 208 -6.05 -6.30 -1.86
CA VAL A 208 -5.08 -5.22 -2.10
C VAL A 208 -4.09 -5.18 -0.92
N PRO A 209 -2.89 -5.78 -1.04
CA PRO A 209 -1.97 -5.93 0.08
C PRO A 209 -1.42 -4.58 0.59
N GLU A 210 -1.44 -3.53 -0.21
CA GLU A 210 -0.94 -2.20 0.16
C GLU A 210 -1.79 -1.50 1.22
N VAL A 211 -2.98 -2.00 1.56
CA VAL A 211 -3.84 -1.44 2.59
C VAL A 211 -4.36 -2.53 3.49
N VAL A 212 -4.51 -2.20 4.76
CA VAL A 212 -5.22 -3.02 5.73
C VAL A 212 -6.26 -2.15 6.40
N THR A 213 -7.52 -2.58 6.40
CA THR A 213 -8.61 -1.93 7.13
C THR A 213 -9.26 -2.96 8.04
N LEU A 214 -9.13 -2.78 9.35
CA LEU A 214 -9.45 -3.80 10.34
C LEU A 214 -10.02 -3.23 11.65
N SER A 215 -10.53 -4.13 12.47
CA SER A 215 -10.74 -3.92 13.90
C SER A 215 -9.70 -4.68 14.70
N LEU A 216 -9.24 -4.11 15.82
CA LEU A 216 -8.26 -4.75 16.70
C LEU A 216 -8.57 -4.50 18.19
N ILE A 217 -8.01 -5.35 19.04
CA ILE A 217 -7.72 -5.03 20.45
C ILE A 217 -6.22 -4.83 20.58
N TRP A 218 -5.81 -3.78 21.28
CA TRP A 218 -4.42 -3.48 21.59
C TRP A 218 -4.20 -3.51 23.11
N ASN A 219 -3.36 -4.44 23.56
CA ASN A 219 -2.86 -4.53 24.93
C ASN A 219 -1.65 -3.63 25.09
N ALA A 220 -1.95 -2.34 25.18
CA ALA A 220 -0.98 -1.27 25.11
C ALA A 220 -0.15 -1.22 26.41
N PRO A 221 1.19 -1.12 26.33
CA PRO A 221 2.06 -1.25 27.49
C PRO A 221 1.88 -0.11 28.49
N ALA A 222 2.17 -0.41 29.76
CA ALA A 222 2.41 0.63 30.75
C ALA A 222 3.60 1.49 30.30
N GLY A 223 3.47 2.82 30.41
CA GLY A 223 4.66 3.69 30.43
C GLY A 223 5.51 3.45 31.67
N ASP A 224 6.56 4.25 31.86
CA ASP A 224 7.40 4.20 33.05
C ASP A 224 6.57 4.30 34.35
N GLY A 225 6.34 3.16 35.01
CA GLY A 225 5.62 3.05 36.28
C GLY A 225 4.08 2.96 36.21
N GLY A 226 3.48 2.85 35.01
CA GLY A 226 2.03 2.78 34.82
C GLY A 226 1.42 1.37 34.86
N GLN A 227 0.10 1.26 34.64
CA GLN A 227 -0.56 -0.01 34.30
C GLN A 227 -0.88 -0.04 32.80
N GLY A 228 -0.64 -1.20 32.16
CA GLY A 228 -1.03 -1.40 30.76
C GLY A 228 -2.55 -1.32 30.59
N ARG A 229 -3.00 -1.03 29.36
CA ARG A 229 -4.41 -0.86 29.05
C ARG A 229 -4.81 -1.68 27.85
N THR A 230 -5.96 -2.35 27.96
CA THR A 230 -6.61 -3.00 26.82
C THR A 230 -7.52 -1.98 26.14
N LEU A 231 -7.18 -1.62 24.90
CA LEU A 231 -7.89 -0.64 24.10
C LEU A 231 -8.47 -1.30 22.85
N GLU A 232 -9.70 -0.97 22.52
CA GLU A 232 -10.37 -1.43 21.31
C GLU A 232 -10.24 -0.38 20.20
N LYS A 233 -9.98 -0.83 18.98
CA LYS A 233 -10.09 -0.02 17.78
C LYS A 233 -11.16 -0.65 16.89
N PRO A 234 -12.41 -0.16 16.94
CA PRO A 234 -13.51 -0.79 16.20
C PRO A 234 -13.35 -0.67 14.69
N ILE A 235 -12.58 0.32 14.22
CA ILE A 235 -12.15 0.44 12.83
C ILE A 235 -10.88 1.28 12.73
N GLY A 236 -9.97 0.87 11.87
CA GLY A 236 -9.26 1.79 10.99
C GLY A 236 -8.23 1.06 10.17
N GLY A 237 -7.26 1.78 9.65
CA GLY A 237 -6.37 1.18 8.67
C GLY A 237 -5.09 1.96 8.44
N PHE A 238 -4.22 1.35 7.67
CA PHE A 238 -2.90 1.88 7.36
C PHE A 238 -2.49 1.39 5.97
N PHE A 239 -1.60 2.15 5.34
CA PHE A 239 -0.87 1.63 4.20
C PHE A 239 0.19 0.65 4.70
N VAL A 240 0.39 -0.43 3.98
CA VAL A 240 1.40 -1.43 4.26
C VAL A 240 2.62 -1.18 3.38
N GLY A 241 3.81 -1.34 3.95
CA GLY A 241 5.06 -1.29 3.21
C GLY A 241 5.74 0.07 3.15
N LEU A 242 4.99 1.18 3.31
CA LEU A 242 5.60 2.52 3.35
C LEU A 242 6.65 2.65 4.44
N SER A 243 7.79 3.24 4.13
CA SER A 243 8.76 3.68 5.15
C SER A 243 8.16 4.79 6.03
N PRO A 244 8.74 5.11 7.19
CA PRO A 244 8.22 6.19 8.01
C PRO A 244 8.26 7.54 7.26
N GLU A 245 9.32 7.80 6.49
CA GLU A 245 9.43 8.97 5.63
C GLU A 245 8.46 8.97 4.44
N GLY A 246 8.12 7.80 3.90
CA GLY A 246 7.09 7.65 2.86
C GLY A 246 5.72 8.10 3.37
N LEU A 247 5.31 7.61 4.55
CA LEU A 247 4.05 8.03 5.19
C LEU A 247 4.08 9.53 5.54
N MET A 248 5.22 10.02 6.05
CA MET A 248 5.39 11.43 6.40
C MET A 248 5.30 12.35 5.18
N ALA A 249 5.85 11.93 4.03
CA ALA A 249 5.79 12.66 2.77
C ALA A 249 4.34 12.79 2.26
N LEU A 250 3.56 11.70 2.29
CA LEU A 250 2.14 11.73 1.89
C LEU A 250 1.33 12.72 2.75
N GLY A 251 1.49 12.65 4.07
CA GLY A 251 0.79 13.57 4.98
C GLY A 251 1.27 15.01 4.84
N LEU A 252 2.56 15.24 4.60
CA LEU A 252 3.12 16.58 4.38
C LEU A 252 2.49 17.26 3.16
N VAL A 253 2.42 16.56 2.02
CA VAL A 253 1.74 17.07 0.82
C VAL A 253 0.26 17.31 1.08
N ARG A 254 -0.43 16.35 1.69
CA ARG A 254 -1.87 16.44 1.97
C ARG A 254 -2.21 17.59 2.92
N ALA A 255 -1.34 17.90 3.87
CA ALA A 255 -1.53 18.94 4.87
C ALA A 255 -1.28 20.34 4.32
N ARG A 256 -0.25 20.49 3.48
CA ARG A 256 0.27 21.80 3.07
C ARG A 256 -0.14 22.23 1.68
N THR A 257 -0.74 21.37 0.85
CA THR A 257 -1.08 21.70 -0.53
C THR A 257 -2.56 21.48 -0.84
N GLN A 258 -2.95 21.86 -2.06
CA GLN A 258 -4.27 21.56 -2.63
C GLN A 258 -4.28 20.27 -3.46
N SER A 259 -3.45 19.28 -3.12
CA SER A 259 -3.36 17.97 -3.80
C SER A 259 -4.67 17.16 -3.85
N GLY A 260 -5.75 17.65 -3.24
CA GLY A 260 -6.97 16.90 -3.04
C GLY A 260 -6.82 15.82 -1.96
N LYS A 261 -7.89 15.05 -1.78
CA LYS A 261 -7.99 13.97 -0.78
C LYS A 261 -7.98 12.58 -1.38
N ILE A 262 -7.97 12.45 -2.71
CA ILE A 262 -8.02 11.17 -3.40
C ILE A 262 -6.63 10.85 -3.89
N ALA A 263 -6.16 9.63 -3.60
CA ALA A 263 -4.92 9.09 -4.14
C ALA A 263 -5.25 7.84 -4.97
N ASN A 264 -4.60 7.68 -6.12
CA ASN A 264 -4.61 6.42 -6.85
C ASN A 264 -3.22 5.80 -6.72
N ILE A 265 -3.14 4.70 -5.99
CA ILE A 265 -1.88 4.00 -5.73
C ILE A 265 -2.05 2.58 -6.27
N ASN A 266 -1.18 2.16 -7.17
CA ASN A 266 -1.13 0.83 -7.78
C ASN A 266 -2.47 0.36 -8.38
N GLY A 267 -3.24 1.27 -8.95
CA GLY A 267 -4.56 0.96 -9.55
C GLY A 267 -5.70 0.87 -8.54
N SER A 268 -5.44 1.12 -7.26
CA SER A 268 -6.45 1.24 -6.22
C SER A 268 -6.65 2.69 -5.81
N ARG A 269 -7.91 3.02 -5.47
CA ARG A 269 -8.31 4.38 -5.10
C ARG A 269 -8.55 4.48 -3.61
N TYR A 270 -7.96 5.51 -3.00
CA TYR A 270 -8.01 5.76 -1.57
C TYR A 270 -8.47 7.18 -1.29
N GLN A 271 -9.23 7.38 -0.21
CA GLN A 271 -9.38 8.69 0.42
C GLN A 271 -8.32 8.83 1.51
N LEU A 272 -7.47 9.85 1.37
CA LEU A 272 -6.52 10.27 2.39
C LEU A 272 -7.21 11.22 3.36
N ASP A 273 -7.72 10.65 4.44
CA ASP A 273 -8.35 11.39 5.53
C ASP A 273 -7.28 12.16 6.29
N LEU A 274 -7.58 13.43 6.55
CA LEU A 274 -6.70 14.33 7.28
C LEU A 274 -7.54 15.17 8.22
N HIS A 275 -7.23 15.11 9.51
CA HIS A 275 -7.67 16.10 10.49
C HIS A 275 -6.47 16.87 11.01
N ARG A 276 -6.68 18.11 11.41
CA ARG A 276 -5.65 19.04 11.86
C ARG A 276 -5.85 19.39 13.33
N LEU A 277 -4.80 19.92 13.94
CA LEU A 277 -4.90 20.51 15.28
C LEU A 277 -5.72 21.81 15.21
N ASP A 278 -6.38 22.14 16.32
CA ASP A 278 -7.27 23.29 16.42
C ASP A 278 -6.50 24.60 16.18
N GLY A 279 -6.94 25.37 15.17
CA GLY A 279 -6.29 26.63 14.81
C GLY A 279 -4.97 26.48 14.04
N GLU A 280 -4.56 25.27 13.71
CA GLU A 280 -3.24 24.98 13.13
C GLU A 280 -3.37 24.35 11.73
N PRO A 281 -3.41 25.16 10.65
CA PRO A 281 -3.73 24.69 9.31
C PRO A 281 -2.67 23.77 8.68
N ASN A 282 -1.45 23.74 9.22
CA ASN A 282 -0.36 22.92 8.69
C ASN A 282 -0.02 21.70 9.57
N ALA A 283 -0.59 21.63 10.78
CA ALA A 283 -0.28 20.61 11.75
C ALA A 283 -1.32 19.47 11.71
N ILE A 284 -0.84 18.26 11.49
CA ILE A 284 -1.68 17.07 11.43
C ILE A 284 -2.10 16.70 12.84
N ARG A 285 -3.36 16.33 12.96
CA ARG A 285 -3.90 15.63 14.13
C ARG A 285 -4.12 14.15 13.83
N THR A 286 -4.64 13.80 12.66
CA THR A 286 -4.71 12.40 12.20
C THR A 286 -4.58 12.35 10.69
N PHE A 287 -3.97 11.29 10.18
CA PHE A 287 -3.79 11.04 8.75
C PHE A 287 -3.80 9.54 8.51
N PHE A 288 -4.69 9.06 7.63
CA PHE A 288 -4.78 7.63 7.33
C PHE A 288 -5.49 7.38 5.99
N PRO A 289 -5.21 6.23 5.34
CA PRO A 289 -5.94 5.85 4.14
C PRO A 289 -7.29 5.23 4.48
N ARG A 290 -8.27 5.51 3.63
CA ARG A 290 -9.53 4.79 3.55
C ARG A 290 -9.66 4.23 2.14
N PHE A 291 -9.67 2.91 2.03
CA PHE A 291 -9.91 2.25 0.75
C PHE A 291 -11.31 2.61 0.20
N ILE A 292 -11.37 2.90 -1.09
CA ILE A 292 -12.64 3.19 -1.80
C ILE A 292 -12.99 2.01 -2.71
N ARG A 293 -12.10 1.66 -3.63
CA ARG A 293 -12.27 0.59 -4.62
C ARG A 293 -10.93 0.28 -5.26
N SER A 294 -10.84 -0.89 -5.88
CA SER A 294 -9.74 -1.22 -6.76
C SER A 294 -10.22 -1.23 -8.20
N ASP A 295 -9.58 -0.45 -9.05
CA ASP A 295 -9.76 -0.60 -10.50
C ASP A 295 -8.87 -1.74 -11.03
N THR A 296 -8.04 -2.34 -10.15
CA THR A 296 -7.35 -3.61 -10.38
C THR A 296 -8.37 -4.76 -10.25
N VAL A 297 -8.67 -5.41 -11.37
CA VAL A 297 -9.54 -6.59 -11.42
C VAL A 297 -8.82 -7.77 -10.76
N ILE A 298 -9.44 -8.38 -9.75
CA ILE A 298 -9.03 -9.64 -9.13
C ILE A 298 -10.19 -10.63 -9.36
N ILE A 299 -9.90 -11.72 -10.05
CA ILE A 299 -10.88 -12.55 -10.80
C ILE A 299 -11.57 -13.59 -9.91
N ASP A 300 -11.89 -13.26 -8.66
CA ASP A 300 -12.79 -14.15 -7.90
C ASP A 300 -14.27 -13.93 -8.28
N ASP A 301 -14.59 -12.85 -9.00
CA ASP A 301 -15.99 -12.42 -9.24
C ASP A 301 -16.57 -12.77 -10.63
N LEU A 302 -15.89 -13.61 -11.43
CA LEU A 302 -16.45 -14.12 -12.70
C LEU A 302 -17.21 -15.44 -12.57
N SER A 303 -17.39 -15.98 -11.36
CA SER A 303 -17.99 -17.29 -11.14
C SER A 303 -19.54 -17.32 -11.15
N HIS A 304 -20.24 -16.38 -11.79
CA HIS A 304 -21.71 -16.42 -11.92
C HIS A 304 -22.24 -15.92 -13.28
N GLY A 305 -21.51 -16.17 -14.37
CA GLY A 305 -22.06 -16.08 -15.72
C GLY A 305 -22.59 -17.46 -16.15
N ASN A 306 -23.91 -17.64 -16.19
CA ASN A 306 -24.54 -18.78 -16.85
C ASN A 306 -24.12 -18.82 -18.33
N GLY A 307 -23.15 -19.68 -18.65
CA GLY A 307 -22.70 -19.98 -20.01
C GLY A 307 -22.49 -21.48 -20.11
N GLU A 308 -23.06 -22.07 -21.16
CA GLU A 308 -23.21 -23.51 -21.41
C GLU A 308 -21.97 -24.36 -21.07
N GLN A 309 -22.20 -25.43 -20.32
CA GLN A 309 -21.20 -26.49 -20.08
C GLN A 309 -20.86 -27.18 -21.40
N ASP A 310 -19.70 -26.86 -21.96
CA ASP A 310 -19.09 -27.65 -23.01
C ASP A 310 -18.33 -28.83 -22.36
N ASN A 311 -19.02 -29.96 -22.24
CA ASN A 311 -18.58 -31.19 -21.55
C ASN A 311 -17.49 -31.96 -22.32
N ASN A 312 -16.39 -31.32 -22.73
CA ASN A 312 -15.29 -32.05 -23.35
C ASN A 312 -13.88 -31.43 -23.23
N ARG A 313 -13.55 -30.78 -22.11
CA ARG A 313 -12.15 -30.39 -21.81
C ARG A 313 -11.59 -31.28 -20.69
N SER A 314 -10.56 -32.05 -21.03
CA SER A 314 -9.81 -32.90 -20.10
C SER A 314 -9.11 -32.04 -19.04
N ALA A 315 -9.15 -32.49 -17.78
CA ALA A 315 -8.61 -31.80 -16.60
C ALA A 315 -7.06 -31.61 -16.57
N ASP A 316 -6.35 -31.99 -17.64
CA ASP A 316 -4.88 -32.01 -17.71
C ASP A 316 -4.28 -30.94 -18.65
N ASN A 317 -5.08 -30.07 -19.28
CA ASN A 317 -4.54 -29.04 -20.16
C ASN A 317 -4.41 -27.70 -19.40
N PRO A 318 -3.25 -27.01 -19.44
CA PRO A 318 -3.10 -25.68 -18.85
C PRO A 318 -4.08 -24.69 -19.50
N ASP A 319 -5.12 -24.30 -18.78
CA ASP A 319 -6.08 -23.30 -19.22
C ASP A 319 -5.60 -21.91 -18.78
N PHE A 320 -4.73 -21.29 -19.59
CA PHE A 320 -4.46 -19.86 -19.45
C PHE A 320 -5.36 -19.03 -20.37
N LYS A 321 -5.79 -17.86 -19.91
CA LYS A 321 -6.53 -16.89 -20.72
C LYS A 321 -6.02 -15.46 -20.54
N ILE A 322 -5.96 -14.71 -21.63
CA ILE A 322 -5.91 -13.25 -21.63
C ILE A 322 -7.28 -12.71 -21.22
N LEU A 323 -7.29 -11.91 -20.16
CA LEU A 323 -8.53 -11.33 -19.61
C LEU A 323 -8.64 -9.84 -19.80
N ALA A 324 -7.50 -9.14 -19.81
CA ALA A 324 -7.49 -7.71 -20.04
C ALA A 324 -6.24 -7.27 -20.78
N GLY A 325 -6.33 -6.12 -21.45
CA GLY A 325 -5.20 -5.50 -22.12
C GLY A 325 -5.25 -3.98 -22.07
N MET A 326 -4.15 -3.35 -21.66
CA MET A 326 -3.94 -1.92 -21.87
C MET A 326 -3.42 -1.72 -23.29
N ILE A 327 -4.32 -1.36 -24.20
CA ILE A 327 -4.01 -1.21 -25.63
C ILE A 327 -3.50 0.20 -25.95
N ASN A 328 -4.15 1.22 -25.38
CA ASN A 328 -3.82 2.62 -25.61
C ASN A 328 -3.40 3.30 -24.29
N PRO A 329 -2.16 3.08 -23.82
CA PRO A 329 -1.66 3.70 -22.59
C PRO A 329 -1.45 5.21 -22.75
N THR A 330 -1.52 5.96 -21.64
CA THR A 330 -1.35 7.42 -21.65
C THR A 330 0.07 7.85 -22.03
N ASN A 331 0.20 8.75 -22.99
CA ASN A 331 1.49 9.21 -23.54
C ASN A 331 1.95 10.58 -22.98
N PRO A 332 3.25 10.84 -22.71
CA PRO A 332 4.43 9.96 -22.67
C PRO A 332 4.94 9.61 -21.26
N GLU A 333 4.22 9.99 -20.19
CA GLU A 333 4.70 9.91 -18.80
C GLU A 333 3.91 8.95 -17.88
N GLY A 334 3.22 7.93 -18.40
CA GLY A 334 2.38 7.11 -17.49
C GLY A 334 1.92 5.71 -17.88
N GLY A 335 2.20 5.16 -19.07
CA GLY A 335 1.71 3.82 -19.37
C GLY A 335 2.50 3.03 -20.41
N ARG A 336 2.50 1.70 -20.24
CA ARG A 336 2.97 0.71 -21.22
C ARG A 336 1.81 -0.17 -21.66
N GLU A 337 1.89 -0.70 -22.87
CA GLU A 337 1.00 -1.77 -23.31
C GLU A 337 1.24 -3.01 -22.44
N PHE A 338 0.18 -3.59 -21.89
CA PHE A 338 0.27 -4.80 -21.09
C PHE A 338 -0.95 -5.70 -21.29
N LEU A 339 -0.79 -6.98 -20.99
CA LEU A 339 -1.84 -7.98 -20.94
C LEU A 339 -1.91 -8.59 -19.53
N GLN A 340 -3.11 -8.94 -19.09
CA GLN A 340 -3.34 -9.75 -17.90
C GLN A 340 -3.73 -11.15 -18.34
N ILE A 341 -2.95 -12.13 -17.90
CA ILE A 341 -3.10 -13.54 -18.25
C ILE A 341 -3.41 -14.28 -16.97
N ALA A 342 -4.53 -15.00 -16.93
CA ALA A 342 -4.93 -15.77 -15.77
C ALA A 342 -4.82 -17.26 -16.01
N ASN A 343 -4.51 -18.01 -14.95
CA ASN A 343 -4.77 -19.44 -14.90
C ASN A 343 -6.23 -19.67 -14.51
N ILE A 344 -7.06 -20.11 -15.46
CA ILE A 344 -8.47 -20.43 -15.21
C ILE A 344 -8.68 -21.92 -14.92
N GLY A 345 -7.62 -22.71 -14.93
CA GLY A 345 -7.64 -24.13 -14.59
C GLY A 345 -7.72 -24.35 -13.06
N ALA A 346 -8.03 -25.58 -12.66
CA ALA A 346 -8.17 -25.95 -11.25
C ALA A 346 -6.84 -26.24 -10.53
N GLN A 347 -5.71 -26.23 -11.23
CA GLN A 347 -4.38 -26.57 -10.71
C GLN A 347 -3.35 -25.50 -11.06
N SER A 348 -2.30 -25.39 -10.24
CA SER A 348 -1.17 -24.52 -10.53
C SER A 348 -0.41 -25.00 -11.77
N ASN A 349 -0.18 -24.10 -12.74
CA ASN A 349 0.50 -24.40 -13.99
C ASN A 349 1.57 -23.35 -14.31
N THR A 350 2.57 -23.70 -15.14
CA THR A 350 3.62 -22.76 -15.56
C THR A 350 3.29 -22.09 -16.90
N LEU A 351 3.63 -20.80 -17.02
CA LEU A 351 3.62 -20.06 -18.29
C LEU A 351 4.88 -20.34 -19.15
N ALA A 352 5.78 -21.23 -18.73
CA ALA A 352 6.95 -21.62 -19.52
C ALA A 352 6.56 -22.08 -20.94
N GLY A 353 7.18 -21.47 -21.95
CA GLY A 353 6.97 -21.79 -23.36
C GLY A 353 5.68 -21.24 -23.96
N TRP A 354 4.82 -20.61 -23.17
CA TRP A 354 3.65 -19.89 -23.68
C TRP A 354 4.06 -18.59 -24.37
N ARG A 355 3.32 -18.21 -25.40
CA ARG A 355 3.62 -17.03 -26.21
C ARG A 355 2.42 -16.12 -26.41
N ILE A 356 2.69 -14.83 -26.46
CA ILE A 356 1.77 -13.82 -26.98
C ILE A 356 2.14 -13.49 -28.42
N VAL A 357 1.16 -13.54 -29.33
CA VAL A 357 1.28 -13.03 -30.70
C VAL A 357 0.46 -11.76 -30.82
N ALA A 358 1.14 -10.65 -31.06
CA ALA A 358 0.51 -9.35 -31.21
C ALA A 358 -0.14 -9.19 -32.61
N PRO A 359 -1.07 -8.23 -32.80
CA PRO A 359 -1.73 -7.97 -34.08
C PRO A 359 -0.80 -7.61 -35.24
N ASN A 360 0.43 -7.19 -34.95
CA ASN A 360 1.46 -6.91 -35.96
C ASN A 360 2.30 -8.15 -36.31
N GLY A 361 2.00 -9.32 -35.73
CA GLY A 361 2.71 -10.58 -35.94
C GLY A 361 3.93 -10.80 -35.05
N MET A 362 4.30 -9.82 -34.21
CA MET A 362 5.39 -9.99 -33.24
C MET A 362 5.01 -11.02 -32.19
N ARG A 363 5.99 -11.84 -31.80
CA ARG A 363 5.82 -12.91 -30.82
C ARG A 363 6.65 -12.61 -29.58
N PHE A 364 6.08 -12.88 -28.42
CA PHE A 364 6.73 -12.71 -27.14
C PHE A 364 6.59 -13.97 -26.30
N GLU A 365 7.70 -14.50 -25.80
CA GLU A 365 7.69 -15.57 -24.81
C GLU A 365 7.26 -15.02 -23.45
N LEU A 366 6.43 -15.77 -22.74
CA LEU A 366 6.07 -15.48 -21.36
C LEU A 366 7.16 -16.00 -20.41
N ALA A 367 7.21 -15.40 -19.22
CA ALA A 367 8.17 -15.80 -18.20
C ALA A 367 7.85 -17.23 -17.71
N ASP A 368 8.90 -17.97 -17.33
CA ASP A 368 8.76 -19.24 -16.62
C ASP A 368 8.34 -18.98 -15.18
N ILE A 369 7.03 -18.76 -15.01
CA ILE A 369 6.40 -18.49 -13.73
C ILE A 369 5.24 -19.46 -13.53
N GLN A 370 5.10 -19.92 -12.29
CA GLN A 370 4.01 -20.77 -11.89
C GLN A 370 2.84 -19.92 -11.39
N LEU A 371 1.66 -20.13 -11.94
CA LEU A 371 0.42 -19.48 -11.55
C LEU A 371 -0.50 -20.53 -10.93
N SER A 372 -0.94 -20.30 -9.71
CA SER A 372 -1.99 -21.10 -9.07
C SER A 372 -3.34 -20.88 -9.75
N ALA A 373 -4.29 -21.77 -9.49
CA ALA A 373 -5.65 -21.61 -9.98
C ALA A 373 -6.21 -20.23 -9.55
N GLY A 374 -6.63 -19.42 -10.52
CA GLY A 374 -7.12 -18.06 -10.30
C GLY A 374 -6.05 -16.95 -10.37
N ASP A 375 -4.76 -17.29 -10.37
CA ASP A 375 -3.68 -16.29 -10.37
C ASP A 375 -3.60 -15.55 -11.71
N ILE A 376 -3.21 -14.28 -11.63
CA ILE A 376 -3.01 -13.38 -12.78
C ILE A 376 -1.57 -12.97 -12.88
N TYR A 377 -1.01 -13.10 -14.08
CA TYR A 377 0.23 -12.48 -14.46
C TYR A 377 -0.01 -11.26 -15.35
N LYS A 378 0.59 -10.13 -14.97
CA LYS A 378 0.65 -8.93 -15.82
C LYS A 378 1.89 -8.98 -16.70
N PHE A 379 1.69 -9.34 -17.96
CA PHE A 379 2.72 -9.31 -18.99
C PHE A 379 2.80 -7.91 -19.62
N THR A 380 3.86 -7.17 -19.33
CA THR A 380 4.13 -5.88 -19.99
C THR A 380 4.88 -6.13 -21.30
N LEU A 381 4.41 -5.57 -22.42
CA LEU A 381 5.05 -5.81 -23.71
C LEU A 381 6.46 -5.17 -23.73
N PRO A 382 7.52 -5.93 -24.10
CA PRO A 382 8.92 -5.46 -24.05
C PRO A 382 9.25 -4.26 -24.94
N THR A 383 8.49 -4.06 -26.01
CA THR A 383 8.69 -2.98 -26.99
C THR A 383 7.91 -1.72 -26.60
N GLY A 384 8.45 -0.54 -26.93
CA GLY A 384 7.72 0.72 -26.79
C GLY A 384 6.38 0.72 -27.53
N GLN A 385 5.53 1.69 -27.20
CA GLN A 385 4.12 1.79 -27.62
C GLN A 385 3.84 1.45 -29.09
N GLY A 386 2.68 0.84 -29.34
CA GLY A 386 2.09 0.67 -30.67
C GLY A 386 2.06 -0.76 -31.18
N VAL A 387 2.37 -1.74 -30.33
CA VAL A 387 2.33 -3.17 -30.69
C VAL A 387 0.90 -3.69 -30.73
N LEU A 388 0.08 -3.25 -29.79
CA LEU A 388 -1.32 -3.62 -29.69
C LEU A 388 -2.23 -2.68 -30.50
N ARG A 389 -1.69 -1.79 -31.34
CA ARG A 389 -2.41 -0.97 -32.35
C ARG A 389 -3.79 -0.41 -31.93
N ASN A 390 -3.89 0.91 -31.78
CA ASN A 390 -5.14 1.64 -31.47
C ASN A 390 -6.18 1.71 -32.62
N ARG A 391 -6.29 0.66 -33.44
CA ARG A 391 -7.17 0.59 -34.60
C ARG A 391 -7.99 -0.70 -34.66
N GLY A 392 -7.98 -1.47 -33.57
CA GLY A 392 -8.48 -2.83 -33.50
C GLY A 392 -7.46 -3.86 -33.99
N GLY A 393 -7.63 -5.08 -33.50
CA GLY A 393 -6.74 -6.20 -33.78
C GLY A 393 -7.09 -7.45 -32.96
N GLU A 394 -6.26 -8.47 -33.15
CA GLU A 394 -6.36 -9.75 -32.44
C GLU A 394 -5.03 -10.02 -31.76
N ILE A 395 -5.11 -10.43 -30.50
CA ILE A 395 -3.97 -10.89 -29.71
C ILE A 395 -4.15 -12.38 -29.49
N LEU A 396 -3.14 -13.17 -29.84
CA LEU A 396 -3.22 -14.62 -29.71
C LEU A 396 -2.40 -15.08 -28.51
N LEU A 397 -2.99 -15.93 -27.68
CA LEU A 397 -2.28 -16.71 -26.69
C LEU A 397 -1.97 -18.08 -27.28
N GLN A 398 -0.69 -18.41 -27.40
CA GLN A 398 -0.20 -19.63 -28.03
C GLN A 398 0.44 -20.56 -26.98
N THR A 399 0.10 -21.84 -27.03
CA THR A 399 0.64 -22.89 -26.16
C THR A 399 2.12 -23.20 -26.50
N PRO A 400 2.84 -23.91 -25.63
CA PRO A 400 4.21 -24.37 -25.91
C PRO A 400 4.34 -25.18 -27.21
N ASP A 401 3.32 -25.97 -27.53
CA ASP A 401 3.26 -26.81 -28.74
C ASP A 401 2.93 -26.02 -30.02
N GLY A 402 2.55 -24.74 -29.88
CA GLY A 402 2.27 -23.85 -31.01
C GLY A 402 0.79 -23.72 -31.37
N ASP A 403 -0.12 -24.35 -30.63
CA ASP A 403 -1.56 -24.20 -30.82
C ASP A 403 -2.07 -22.87 -30.25
N ILE A 404 -3.15 -22.33 -30.84
CA ILE A 404 -3.77 -21.10 -30.34
C ILE A 404 -4.78 -21.46 -29.24
N ALA A 405 -4.47 -21.10 -28.00
CA ALA A 405 -5.33 -21.31 -26.84
C ALA A 405 -6.47 -20.29 -26.76
N GLN A 406 -6.19 -19.03 -27.14
CA GLN A 406 -7.20 -17.96 -27.16
C GLN A 406 -6.90 -16.93 -28.25
N VAL A 407 -7.96 -16.37 -28.82
CA VAL A 407 -7.95 -15.17 -29.65
C VAL A 407 -8.68 -14.05 -28.88
N ALA A 408 -7.93 -13.04 -28.45
CA ALA A 408 -8.45 -11.86 -27.76
C ALA A 408 -8.59 -10.71 -28.75
N SER A 409 -9.80 -10.49 -29.24
CA SER A 409 -10.12 -9.47 -30.24
C SER A 409 -10.63 -8.18 -29.61
N TYR A 410 -10.24 -7.04 -30.16
CA TYR A 410 -10.75 -5.73 -29.75
C TYR A 410 -10.96 -4.81 -30.96
N THR A 411 -11.95 -3.92 -30.85
CA THR A 411 -12.31 -2.98 -31.91
C THR A 411 -11.52 -1.67 -31.80
N ARG A 412 -11.54 -0.88 -32.88
CA ARG A 412 -11.01 0.49 -32.87
C ARG A 412 -11.62 1.32 -31.74
N ASP A 413 -12.94 1.24 -31.57
CA ASP A 413 -13.67 2.03 -30.57
C ASP A 413 -13.27 1.64 -29.14
N GLN A 414 -13.08 0.34 -28.86
CA GLN A 414 -12.60 -0.12 -27.57
C GLN A 414 -11.17 0.37 -27.29
N SER A 415 -10.29 0.40 -28.31
CA SER A 415 -8.92 0.90 -28.19
C SER A 415 -8.78 2.42 -28.26
N ALA A 416 -9.86 3.17 -28.51
CA ALA A 416 -9.81 4.62 -28.65
C ALA A 416 -9.66 5.33 -27.30
N ALA A 417 -10.16 4.73 -26.21
CA ALA A 417 -10.07 5.28 -24.87
C ALA A 417 -8.65 5.10 -24.30
N GLU A 418 -7.91 6.21 -24.20
CA GLU A 418 -6.57 6.24 -23.61
C GLU A 418 -6.62 5.95 -22.09
N GLY A 419 -5.64 5.21 -21.59
CA GLY A 419 -5.48 4.90 -20.17
C GLY A 419 -6.51 3.91 -19.60
N ARG A 420 -7.32 3.26 -20.44
CA ARG A 420 -8.32 2.29 -20.00
C ARG A 420 -8.02 0.87 -20.53
N PRO A 421 -8.00 -0.16 -19.67
CA PRO A 421 -7.86 -1.53 -20.14
C PRO A 421 -9.15 -2.01 -20.83
N ILE A 422 -8.99 -2.83 -21.86
CA ILE A 422 -10.07 -3.57 -22.51
C ILE A 422 -10.17 -4.93 -21.83
N LEU A 423 -11.39 -5.34 -21.48
CA LEU A 423 -11.66 -6.69 -20.97
C LEU A 423 -12.01 -7.62 -22.13
N PHE A 424 -11.42 -8.81 -22.12
CA PHE A 424 -11.64 -9.86 -23.11
C PHE A 424 -12.52 -10.96 -22.49
N PRO A 425 -13.64 -11.34 -23.15
CA PRO A 425 -14.57 -12.35 -22.66
C PRO A 425 -14.02 -13.79 -22.76
#